data_AF-A0A969G749-F1
#
_entry.id   AF-A0A969G749-F1
#
_cell.length_a   1.000
_cell.length_b   1.000
_cell.length_c   1.000
_cell.angle_alpha   90.00
_cell.angle_beta   90.00
_cell.angle_gamma   90.00
#
_symmetry.space_group_name_H-M   'P 1'
#
loop_
_entity.id
_entity.type
_entity.pdbx_description
1 polymer ?
#
loop_
_entity_poly.entity_id
_entity_poly.type
_entity_poly.pdbx_seq_one_letter_code
_entity_poly.pdbx_strand_id
1 'polypeptide(L)'
;MFNAVVILSNGSQAKLGSITSPWQYFHDWKCINDENEQGSIDLETIILGTCEKNRLIDLVENYILYDEKDGKLNKIIAKNHQYLGVNQAVNRVQTLYQNPEEGSKQIGVFWHTQGSGKSYSMQFFAEKVCRKLIGNWRIVVITDREDLDNQIYKSFARTGAVTEPEKTVRATSGENLKQLLTEDHRYIFTLIQKFRTDKGEKYPILSEDHNIIVIADEAHRSQYDVYSSNLRAALPNAAFIGFTGTPLISGEEEATRDVFGDYVSVYNFRQSIKDGATVPLYYENRIPQLTLTKEDLNEAIYEAIDNAVVDEAQEEKLAKEFFRQHQLITRDPRLEEIAKDIVTHFLNRGYQGKAMVISIDRFTAVKMYDKVRHHWQQHLEGLQKKTLKEQLD
;
A
#
# COMPACT_ATOMS: atom_id res chain seq x y z
N MET A 1 -12.55 -10.54 26.61
CA MET A 1 -11.24 -11.22 26.60
C MET A 1 -10.29 -10.42 27.47
N PHE A 2 -9.71 -11.00 28.54
CA PHE A 2 -8.88 -10.24 29.52
C PHE A 2 -7.38 -10.24 29.21
N ASN A 3 -6.87 -11.24 28.48
CA ASN A 3 -5.46 -11.24 28.06
C ASN A 3 -5.22 -10.12 27.03
N ALA A 4 -4.24 -9.26 27.29
CA ALA A 4 -3.83 -8.16 26.42
C ALA A 4 -2.88 -8.63 25.30
N VAL A 5 -1.71 -9.14 25.68
CA VAL A 5 -0.67 -9.61 24.76
C VAL A 5 -0.10 -10.92 25.27
N VAL A 6 0.52 -11.69 24.37
CA VAL A 6 1.26 -12.91 24.70
C VAL A 6 2.70 -12.73 24.23
N ILE A 7 3.66 -12.85 25.15
CA ILE A 7 5.08 -12.90 24.84
C ILE A 7 5.56 -14.33 25.04
N LEU A 8 6.14 -14.91 23.98
CA LEU A 8 6.79 -16.22 24.02
C LEU A 8 8.29 -16.02 23.90
N SER A 9 9.07 -16.63 24.79
CA SER A 9 10.53 -16.46 24.76
C SER A 9 11.29 -17.66 25.29
N ASN A 10 12.50 -17.85 24.76
CA ASN A 10 13.54 -18.73 25.28
C ASN A 10 14.78 -17.95 25.79
N GLY A 11 14.64 -16.63 26.00
CA GLY A 11 15.73 -15.72 26.39
C GLY A 11 16.38 -15.03 25.19
N SER A 12 16.93 -15.80 24.24
CA SER A 12 17.64 -15.26 23.07
C SER A 12 16.72 -14.86 21.92
N GLN A 13 15.52 -15.40 21.89
CA GLN A 13 14.46 -15.06 20.95
C GLN A 13 13.16 -14.82 21.72
N ALA A 14 12.44 -13.78 21.34
CA ALA A 14 11.12 -13.49 21.86
C ALA A 14 10.20 -13.00 20.75
N LYS A 15 8.93 -13.38 20.85
CA LYS A 15 7.89 -12.95 19.91
C LYS A 15 6.65 -12.49 20.66
N LEU A 16 5.99 -11.49 20.11
CA LEU A 16 4.73 -10.96 20.60
C LEU A 16 3.59 -11.37 19.68
N GLY A 17 2.49 -11.83 20.26
CA GLY A 17 1.26 -12.17 19.54
C GLY A 17 0.04 -12.06 20.44
N SER A 18 -1.11 -12.51 19.92
CA SER A 18 -2.36 -12.56 20.66
C SER A 18 -2.79 -14.00 20.89
N ILE A 19 -3.70 -14.22 21.85
CA ILE A 19 -4.25 -15.55 22.12
C ILE A 19 -5.05 -16.14 20.93
N THR A 20 -5.49 -15.30 19.98
CA THR A 20 -6.17 -15.75 18.75
C THR A 20 -5.23 -15.91 17.57
N SER A 21 -3.98 -15.46 17.69
CA SER A 21 -2.99 -15.53 16.61
C SER A 21 -2.45 -16.94 16.43
N PRO A 22 -2.47 -17.53 15.22
CA PRO A 22 -1.59 -18.65 14.92
C PRO A 22 -0.13 -18.20 14.91
N TRP A 23 0.81 -19.16 15.04
CA TRP A 23 2.25 -18.91 15.18
C TRP A 23 2.84 -17.93 14.16
N GLN A 24 2.39 -17.98 12.91
CA GLN A 24 2.86 -17.08 11.85
C GLN A 24 2.57 -15.58 12.09
N TYR A 25 1.68 -15.25 13.04
CA TYR A 25 1.38 -13.88 13.47
C TYR A 25 1.94 -13.55 14.86
N PHE A 26 2.90 -14.35 15.34
CA PHE A 26 3.80 -13.96 16.41
C PHE A 26 5.01 -13.25 15.80
N HIS A 27 5.14 -11.96 16.09
CA HIS A 27 6.09 -11.07 15.43
C HIS A 27 7.25 -10.71 16.36
N ASP A 28 8.41 -10.48 15.75
CA ASP A 28 9.58 -9.97 16.46
C ASP A 28 9.33 -8.50 16.86
N TRP A 29 9.80 -8.12 18.04
CA TRP A 29 9.84 -6.72 18.47
C TRP A 29 11.29 -6.26 18.53
N LYS A 30 11.74 -5.53 17.50
CA LYS A 30 13.16 -5.35 17.22
C LYS A 30 13.75 -4.08 17.79
N CYS A 31 13.00 -2.99 17.74
CA CYS A 31 13.45 -1.67 18.16
C CYS A 31 12.62 -1.18 19.35
N ILE A 32 13.24 -0.38 20.22
CA ILE A 32 12.64 0.12 21.45
C ILE A 32 12.10 1.54 21.23
N ASN A 33 12.94 2.49 20.84
CA ASN A 33 12.53 3.90 20.77
C ASN A 33 12.40 4.43 19.34
N ASP A 34 13.29 4.01 18.45
CA ASP A 34 13.36 4.54 17.09
C ASP A 34 13.46 3.41 16.05
N GLU A 35 12.80 3.61 14.90
CA GLU A 35 12.80 2.62 13.81
C GLU A 35 14.19 2.41 13.17
N ASN A 36 15.13 3.35 13.36
CA ASN A 36 16.50 3.26 12.88
C ASN A 36 17.46 2.58 13.86
N GLU A 37 17.00 2.17 15.04
CA GLU A 37 17.81 1.41 16.00
C GLU A 37 18.29 0.08 15.39
N GLN A 38 19.49 -0.35 15.78
CA GLN A 38 19.94 -1.70 15.47
C GLN A 38 19.11 -2.69 16.29
N GLY A 39 18.12 -3.31 15.66
CA GLY A 39 17.19 -4.16 16.38
C GLY A 39 17.76 -5.49 16.88
N SER A 40 17.25 -5.96 18.01
CA SER A 40 17.50 -7.28 18.60
C SER A 40 16.19 -8.03 18.83
N ILE A 41 16.22 -9.36 18.86
CA ILE A 41 15.03 -10.20 19.08
C ILE A 41 15.04 -10.90 20.43
N ASP A 42 15.94 -10.52 21.33
CA ASP A 42 16.03 -11.10 22.67
C ASP A 42 14.85 -10.67 23.58
N LEU A 43 14.75 -11.35 24.71
CA LEU A 43 13.71 -11.07 25.72
C LEU A 43 13.82 -9.66 26.30
N GLU A 44 15.03 -9.14 26.47
CA GLU A 44 15.25 -7.82 27.03
C GLU A 44 14.63 -6.73 26.13
N THR A 45 14.88 -6.82 24.83
CA THR A 45 14.40 -5.87 23.83
C THR A 45 12.87 -5.82 23.78
N ILE A 46 12.19 -6.97 23.77
CA ILE A 46 10.72 -6.98 23.76
C ILE A 46 10.15 -6.46 25.07
N ILE A 47 10.76 -6.75 26.21
CA ILE A 47 10.30 -6.25 27.53
C ILE A 47 10.47 -4.73 27.58
N LEU A 48 11.63 -4.20 27.21
CA LEU A 48 11.87 -2.74 27.19
C LEU A 48 10.98 -2.04 26.16
N GLY A 49 10.76 -2.67 25.01
CA GLY A 49 9.93 -2.14 23.93
C GLY A 49 8.43 -2.14 24.21
N THR A 50 7.93 -3.03 25.07
CA THR A 50 6.47 -3.26 25.26
C THR A 50 5.98 -3.22 26.70
N CYS A 51 6.80 -3.54 27.70
CA CYS A 51 6.38 -3.74 29.09
C CYS A 51 6.75 -2.59 30.04
N GLU A 52 7.48 -1.57 29.58
CA GLU A 52 7.58 -0.30 30.32
C GLU A 52 6.15 0.22 30.54
N LYS A 53 5.87 0.76 31.74
CA LYS A 53 4.51 1.04 32.20
C LYS A 53 3.69 1.86 31.19
N ASN A 54 4.27 2.94 30.66
CA ASN A 54 3.55 3.80 29.73
C ASN A 54 3.40 3.14 28.35
N ARG A 55 4.43 2.44 27.88
CA ARG A 55 4.38 1.66 26.62
C ARG A 55 3.34 0.56 26.66
N LEU A 56 3.26 -0.18 27.77
CA LEU A 56 2.30 -1.26 27.93
C LEU A 56 0.87 -0.72 27.93
N ILE A 57 0.62 0.37 28.66
CA ILE A 57 -0.69 1.02 28.69
C ILE A 57 -1.05 1.52 27.29
N ASP A 58 -0.12 2.19 26.60
CA ASP A 58 -0.34 2.68 25.24
C ASP A 58 -0.63 1.54 24.25
N LEU A 59 0.13 0.44 24.33
CA LEU A 59 -0.07 -0.76 23.51
C LEU A 59 -1.47 -1.36 23.72
N VAL A 60 -1.89 -1.51 24.99
CA VAL A 60 -3.19 -2.08 25.34
C VAL A 60 -4.35 -1.19 24.90
N GLU A 61 -4.19 0.11 25.06
CA GLU A 61 -5.26 1.08 24.82
C GLU A 61 -5.42 1.43 23.34
N ASN A 62 -4.32 1.49 22.58
CA ASN A 62 -4.33 2.07 21.23
C ASN A 62 -3.91 1.12 20.11
N TYR A 63 -3.29 -0.02 20.43
CA TYR A 63 -2.65 -0.89 19.44
C TYR A 63 -3.18 -2.32 19.44
N ILE A 64 -4.41 -2.49 19.93
CA ILE A 64 -5.19 -3.73 19.88
C ILE A 64 -6.48 -3.45 19.12
N LEU A 65 -6.71 -4.20 18.05
CA LEU A 65 -7.96 -4.19 17.29
C LEU A 65 -8.61 -5.58 17.35
N TYR A 66 -9.93 -5.61 17.23
CA TYR A 66 -10.69 -6.85 17.15
C TYR A 66 -11.35 -6.92 15.76
N ASP A 67 -10.71 -7.62 14.82
CA ASP A 67 -11.21 -7.78 13.44
C ASP A 67 -12.15 -8.99 13.37
N GLU A 68 -13.45 -8.74 13.25
CA GLU A 68 -14.45 -9.78 13.02
C GLU A 68 -14.50 -10.14 11.53
N LYS A 69 -13.96 -11.32 11.20
CA LYS A 69 -13.89 -11.82 9.83
C LYS A 69 -14.45 -13.24 9.76
N ASP A 70 -15.38 -13.47 8.84
CA ASP A 70 -16.01 -14.77 8.60
C ASP A 70 -16.61 -15.40 9.88
N GLY A 71 -17.22 -14.58 10.74
CA GLY A 71 -17.79 -14.99 12.03
C GLY A 71 -16.76 -15.35 13.11
N LYS A 72 -15.47 -15.06 12.89
CA LYS A 72 -14.39 -15.25 13.86
C LYS A 72 -13.82 -13.90 14.29
N LEU A 73 -13.74 -13.71 15.61
CA LEU A 73 -13.11 -12.54 16.20
C LEU A 73 -11.60 -12.75 16.27
N ASN A 74 -10.84 -11.99 15.49
CA ASN A 74 -9.39 -12.02 15.49
C ASN A 74 -8.86 -10.82 16.28
N LYS A 75 -8.11 -11.07 17.34
CA LYS A 75 -7.40 -10.04 18.07
C LYS A 75 -6.09 -9.71 17.36
N ILE A 76 -6.04 -8.53 16.76
CA ILE A 76 -4.89 -7.98 16.06
C ILE A 76 -4.09 -7.09 17.02
N ILE A 77 -2.79 -7.30 17.10
CA ILE A 77 -1.87 -6.45 17.87
C ILE A 77 -0.88 -5.82 16.90
N ALA A 78 -0.56 -4.54 17.10
CA ALA A 78 0.41 -3.84 16.27
C ALA A 78 1.78 -4.52 16.28
N LYS A 79 2.43 -4.51 15.12
CA LYS A 79 3.83 -4.87 14.96
C LYS A 79 4.73 -3.70 15.37
N ASN A 80 6.01 -3.98 15.60
CA ASN A 80 6.98 -2.99 16.07
C ASN A 80 7.05 -1.74 15.18
N HIS A 81 7.12 -1.89 13.85
CA HIS A 81 7.12 -0.76 12.91
C HIS A 81 5.80 0.04 12.92
N GLN A 82 4.67 -0.62 13.17
CA GLN A 82 3.37 0.07 13.26
C GLN A 82 3.28 0.89 14.55
N TYR A 83 3.73 0.33 15.67
CA TYR A 83 3.74 1.03 16.95
C TYR A 83 4.64 2.27 16.91
N LEU A 84 5.87 2.13 16.41
CA LEU A 84 6.83 3.23 16.33
C LEU A 84 6.38 4.30 15.32
N GLY A 85 6.05 3.90 14.10
CA GLY A 85 5.66 4.86 13.06
C GLY A 85 4.38 5.61 13.38
N VAL A 86 3.37 4.94 13.95
CA VAL A 86 2.11 5.61 14.34
C VAL A 86 2.36 6.59 15.48
N ASN A 87 3.22 6.25 16.44
CA ASN A 87 3.61 7.17 17.51
C ASN A 87 4.30 8.43 16.96
N GLN A 88 5.22 8.28 16.01
CA GLN A 88 5.85 9.41 15.33
C GLN A 88 4.82 10.29 14.61
N ALA A 89 3.86 9.69 13.89
CA ALA A 89 2.78 10.42 13.23
C ALA A 89 1.86 11.16 14.21
N VAL A 90 1.45 10.53 15.31
CA VAL A 90 0.62 11.18 16.35
C VAL A 90 1.37 12.32 17.03
N ASN A 91 2.66 12.14 17.34
CA ASN A 91 3.50 13.20 17.89
C ASN A 91 3.60 14.38 16.93
N ARG A 92 3.72 14.11 15.62
CA ARG A 92 3.72 15.17 14.61
C ARG A 92 2.40 15.94 14.60
N VAL A 93 1.25 15.26 14.65
CA VAL A 93 -0.06 15.94 14.82
C VAL A 93 -0.03 16.83 16.06
N GLN A 94 0.39 16.31 17.21
CA GLN A 94 0.46 17.09 18.44
C GLN A 94 1.32 18.36 18.28
N THR A 95 2.51 18.25 17.68
CA THR A 95 3.40 19.39 17.41
C THR A 95 2.73 20.45 16.51
N LEU A 96 2.04 20.03 15.45
CA LEU A 96 1.37 20.95 14.53
C LEU A 96 0.24 21.76 15.19
N TYR A 97 -0.44 21.18 16.18
CA TYR A 97 -1.55 21.84 16.88
C TYR A 97 -1.06 22.68 18.06
N GLN A 98 0.09 22.34 18.64
CA GLN A 98 0.74 23.17 19.67
C GLN A 98 1.42 24.40 19.06
N ASN A 99 1.84 24.33 17.79
CA ASN A 99 2.55 25.41 17.09
C ASN A 99 1.83 25.81 15.78
N PRO A 100 0.59 26.34 15.86
CA PRO A 100 -0.21 26.65 14.67
C PRO A 100 0.43 27.71 13.77
N GLU A 101 1.34 28.54 14.30
CA GLU A 101 2.06 29.59 13.58
C GLU A 101 3.19 29.06 12.67
N GLU A 102 3.66 27.82 12.87
CA GLU A 102 4.68 27.20 12.00
C GLU A 102 4.15 26.88 10.58
N GLY A 103 2.84 27.04 10.35
CA GLY A 103 2.21 27.09 9.03
C GLY A 103 2.12 25.77 8.26
N SER A 104 2.99 24.79 8.54
CA SER A 104 2.94 23.48 7.89
C SER A 104 1.79 22.64 8.46
N LYS A 105 0.87 22.18 7.60
CA LYS A 105 -0.19 21.21 7.96
C LYS A 105 0.17 19.78 7.54
N GLN A 106 1.47 19.50 7.43
CA GLN A 106 2.02 18.26 6.91
C GLN A 106 2.44 17.33 8.06
N ILE A 107 1.75 16.20 8.18
CA ILE A 107 2.09 15.15 9.15
C ILE A 107 3.24 14.29 8.61
N GLY A 108 3.29 14.08 7.30
CA GLY A 108 4.37 13.35 6.62
C GLY A 108 3.86 12.20 5.77
N VAL A 109 4.82 11.53 5.15
CA VAL A 109 4.59 10.32 4.35
C VAL A 109 4.93 9.08 5.19
N PHE A 110 3.94 8.21 5.33
CA PHE A 110 4.02 6.91 6.00
C PHE A 110 4.27 5.83 4.95
N TRP A 111 5.55 5.53 4.69
CA TRP A 111 5.95 4.59 3.65
C TRP A 111 6.18 3.21 4.22
N HIS A 112 5.18 2.34 4.11
CA HIS A 112 5.23 0.98 4.62
C HIS A 112 4.90 0.02 3.49
N THR A 113 5.78 -0.94 3.22
CA THR A 113 5.65 -1.82 2.04
C THR A 113 4.29 -2.52 1.96
N GLN A 114 3.84 -2.84 0.74
CA GLN A 114 2.56 -3.52 0.55
C GLN A 114 2.50 -4.85 1.30
N GLY A 115 1.39 -5.10 2.01
CA GLY A 115 1.21 -6.29 2.85
C GLY A 115 1.78 -6.18 4.28
N SER A 116 2.47 -5.08 4.62
CA SER A 116 2.99 -4.84 5.97
C SER A 116 1.93 -4.60 7.04
N GLY A 117 0.69 -4.29 6.64
CA GLY A 117 -0.42 -3.94 7.54
C GLY A 117 -0.81 -2.46 7.55
N LYS A 118 -0.51 -1.69 6.49
CA LYS A 118 -0.82 -0.25 6.37
C LYS A 118 -2.23 0.16 6.84
N SER A 119 -3.27 -0.56 6.41
CA SER A 119 -4.65 -0.24 6.79
C SER A 119 -4.89 -0.35 8.30
N TYR A 120 -4.20 -1.26 8.99
CA TYR A 120 -4.22 -1.29 10.46
C TYR A 120 -3.43 -0.14 11.06
N SER A 121 -2.30 0.26 10.47
CA SER A 121 -1.56 1.46 10.90
C SER A 121 -2.42 2.72 10.79
N MET A 122 -3.21 2.87 9.72
CA MET A 122 -4.19 3.96 9.58
C MET A 122 -5.22 3.95 10.70
N GLN A 123 -5.75 2.78 11.05
CA GLN A 123 -6.71 2.64 12.15
C GLN A 123 -6.08 2.97 13.50
N PHE A 124 -4.91 2.43 13.81
CA PHE A 124 -4.18 2.74 15.04
C PHE A 124 -3.91 4.24 15.15
N PHE A 125 -3.50 4.88 14.06
CA PHE A 125 -3.28 6.33 14.00
C PHE A 125 -4.56 7.10 14.26
N ALA A 126 -5.62 6.83 13.49
CA ALA A 126 -6.90 7.52 13.62
C ALA A 126 -7.51 7.38 15.01
N GLU A 127 -7.61 6.15 15.52
CA GLU A 127 -8.17 5.85 16.84
C GLU A 127 -7.37 6.50 17.96
N LYS A 128 -6.03 6.46 17.86
CA LYS A 128 -5.17 7.06 18.87
C LYS A 128 -5.28 8.58 18.87
N VAL A 129 -5.34 9.24 17.70
CA VAL A 129 -5.62 10.67 17.62
C VAL A 129 -6.94 11.00 18.31
N CYS A 130 -8.03 10.35 17.91
CA CYS A 130 -9.37 10.59 18.45
C CYS A 130 -9.45 10.31 19.97
N ARG A 131 -8.65 9.37 20.49
CA ARG A 131 -8.66 8.99 21.91
C ARG A 131 -7.75 9.87 22.77
N LYS A 132 -6.61 10.31 22.26
CA LYS A 132 -5.52 10.93 23.04
C LYS A 132 -5.36 12.41 22.84
N LEU A 133 -5.70 12.94 21.67
CA LEU A 133 -5.56 14.36 21.39
C LEU A 133 -6.86 15.09 21.71
N ILE A 134 -6.75 16.26 22.35
CA ILE A 134 -7.91 17.10 22.67
C ILE A 134 -8.43 17.72 21.37
N GLY A 135 -9.71 17.50 21.06
CA GLY A 135 -10.36 18.04 19.86
C GLY A 135 -11.49 17.14 19.38
N ASN A 136 -12.41 17.68 18.58
CA ASN A 136 -13.43 16.87 17.92
C ASN A 136 -12.89 16.39 16.57
N TRP A 137 -11.97 15.43 16.63
CA TRP A 137 -11.22 14.97 15.46
C TRP A 137 -12.09 14.23 14.46
N ARG A 138 -12.03 14.67 13.21
CA ARG A 138 -12.62 14.02 12.06
C ARG A 138 -11.55 13.48 11.13
N ILE A 139 -11.72 12.25 10.70
CA ILE A 139 -10.79 11.56 9.82
C ILE A 139 -11.42 11.42 8.44
N VAL A 140 -10.83 12.07 7.44
CA VAL A 140 -11.23 11.96 6.04
C VAL A 140 -10.25 11.03 5.34
N VAL A 141 -10.71 9.84 4.97
CA VAL A 141 -9.92 8.85 4.23
C VAL A 141 -10.15 9.06 2.73
N ILE A 142 -9.06 9.30 2.01
CA ILE A 142 -9.05 9.51 0.56
C ILE A 142 -8.35 8.36 -0.12
N THR A 143 -8.99 7.82 -1.14
CA THR A 143 -8.43 6.77 -2.00
C THR A 143 -8.59 7.14 -3.47
N ASP A 144 -7.92 6.41 -4.35
CA ASP A 144 -7.96 6.65 -5.79
C ASP A 144 -8.90 5.73 -6.56
N ARG A 145 -9.53 4.76 -5.90
CA ARG A 145 -10.40 3.77 -6.54
C ARG A 145 -11.43 3.18 -5.58
N GLU A 146 -12.60 2.83 -6.11
CA GLU A 146 -13.72 2.32 -5.33
C GLU A 146 -13.43 0.99 -4.62
N ASP A 147 -12.70 0.08 -5.24
CA ASP A 147 -12.37 -1.23 -4.64
C ASP A 147 -11.45 -1.08 -3.42
N LEU A 148 -10.52 -0.11 -3.46
CA LEU A 148 -9.63 0.21 -2.35
C LEU A 148 -10.40 0.93 -1.25
N ASP A 149 -11.21 1.92 -1.59
CA ASP A 149 -12.11 2.61 -0.65
C ASP A 149 -12.99 1.62 0.12
N ASN A 150 -13.61 0.68 -0.62
CA ASN A 150 -14.42 -0.39 -0.06
C ASN A 150 -13.65 -1.30 0.89
N GLN A 151 -12.40 -1.62 0.57
CA GLN A 151 -11.55 -2.44 1.43
C GLN A 151 -11.21 -1.72 2.74
N ILE A 152 -10.85 -0.44 2.66
CA ILE A 152 -10.51 0.35 3.85
C ILE A 152 -11.75 0.56 4.72
N TYR A 153 -12.88 0.98 4.15
CA TYR A 153 -14.15 1.11 4.88
C TYR A 153 -14.52 -0.19 5.59
N LYS A 154 -14.54 -1.33 4.88
CA LYS A 154 -14.84 -2.64 5.48
C LYS A 154 -13.84 -3.01 6.57
N SER A 155 -12.59 -2.61 6.45
CA SER A 155 -11.60 -2.82 7.51
C SER A 155 -11.93 -2.02 8.77
N PHE A 156 -12.33 -0.75 8.65
CA PHE A 156 -12.70 0.10 9.78
C PHE A 156 -14.02 -0.35 10.42
N ALA A 157 -14.98 -0.79 9.60
CA ALA A 157 -16.25 -1.32 10.09
C ALA A 157 -16.07 -2.64 10.87
N ARG A 158 -15.25 -3.57 10.35
CA ARG A 158 -15.01 -4.87 11.00
C ARG A 158 -14.28 -4.77 12.33
N THR A 159 -13.51 -3.70 12.54
CA THR A 159 -12.84 -3.43 13.82
C THR A 159 -13.68 -2.60 14.79
N GLY A 160 -14.87 -2.18 14.37
CA GLY A 160 -15.78 -1.36 15.16
C GLY A 160 -15.39 0.12 15.22
N ALA A 161 -14.36 0.56 14.48
CA ALA A 161 -13.99 1.97 14.40
C ALA A 161 -15.10 2.80 13.72
N VAL A 162 -15.74 2.22 12.69
CA VAL A 162 -16.90 2.82 12.02
C VAL A 162 -18.14 1.96 12.30
N THR A 163 -19.10 2.51 13.03
CA THR A 163 -20.37 1.84 13.33
C THR A 163 -21.51 2.27 12.41
N GLU A 164 -21.29 3.33 11.64
CA GLU A 164 -22.28 3.93 10.76
C GLU A 164 -22.37 3.18 9.42
N PRO A 165 -23.56 3.13 8.77
CA PRO A 165 -23.69 2.50 7.46
C PRO A 165 -22.83 3.18 6.38
N GLU A 166 -22.30 2.39 5.44
CA GLU A 166 -21.40 2.85 4.36
C GLU A 166 -21.93 4.08 3.61
N LYS A 167 -23.23 4.07 3.29
CA LYS A 167 -23.91 5.14 2.55
C LYS A 167 -23.97 6.49 3.29
N THR A 168 -23.78 6.51 4.62
CA THR A 168 -23.86 7.74 5.42
C THR A 168 -22.49 8.37 5.62
N VAL A 169 -21.42 7.59 5.53
CA VAL A 169 -20.04 8.10 5.73
C VAL A 169 -19.24 8.22 4.44
N ARG A 170 -19.76 7.71 3.31
CA ARG A 170 -19.10 7.82 2.01
C ARG A 170 -19.67 8.98 1.21
N ALA A 171 -18.81 9.94 0.90
CA ALA A 171 -19.18 11.03 0.01
C ALA A 171 -19.51 10.49 -1.39
N THR A 172 -20.54 11.03 -2.03
CA THR A 172 -20.93 10.69 -3.42
C THR A 172 -20.48 11.76 -4.42
N SER A 173 -20.32 13.00 -3.96
CA SER A 173 -19.85 14.16 -4.72
C SER A 173 -19.08 15.13 -3.83
N GLY A 174 -18.48 16.18 -4.39
CA GLY A 174 -17.88 17.27 -3.61
C GLY A 174 -18.92 18.02 -2.75
N GLU A 175 -20.13 18.23 -3.27
CA GLU A 175 -21.23 18.84 -2.51
C GLU A 175 -21.69 17.97 -1.34
N ASN A 176 -21.82 16.65 -1.58
CA ASN A 176 -22.16 15.72 -0.51
C ASN A 176 -21.02 15.61 0.51
N LEU A 177 -19.75 15.66 0.09
CA LEU A 177 -18.62 15.76 1.02
C LEU A 177 -18.73 17.02 1.90
N LYS A 178 -19.08 18.17 1.32
CA LYS A 178 -19.33 19.41 2.08
C LYS A 178 -20.39 19.21 3.15
N GLN A 179 -21.49 18.55 2.80
CA GLN A 179 -22.57 18.24 3.74
C GLN A 179 -22.08 17.32 4.87
N LEU A 180 -21.41 16.21 4.55
CA LEU A 180 -20.89 15.27 5.55
C LEU A 180 -19.89 15.94 6.51
N LEU A 181 -19.13 16.93 6.03
CA LEU A 181 -18.23 17.74 6.84
C LEU A 181 -18.94 18.74 7.78
N THR A 182 -20.26 18.92 7.66
CA THR A 182 -21.06 19.71 8.61
C THR A 182 -21.84 18.85 9.59
N GLU A 183 -22.04 17.57 9.27
CA GLU A 183 -22.74 16.58 10.10
C GLU A 183 -21.79 15.97 11.14
N ASP A 184 -22.31 15.19 12.10
CA ASP A 184 -21.51 14.59 13.18
C ASP A 184 -20.96 13.22 12.80
N HIS A 185 -20.05 13.20 11.82
CA HIS A 185 -19.33 11.99 11.41
C HIS A 185 -17.88 12.02 11.90
N ARG A 186 -17.44 10.93 12.55
CA ARG A 186 -16.02 10.77 12.93
C ARG A 186 -15.16 10.38 11.74
N TYR A 187 -15.68 9.54 10.87
CA TYR A 187 -14.99 9.01 9.69
C TYR A 187 -15.77 9.38 8.43
N ILE A 188 -15.06 9.88 7.43
CA ILE A 188 -15.62 10.14 6.10
C ILE A 188 -14.72 9.48 5.06
N PHE A 189 -15.32 8.78 4.10
CA PHE A 189 -14.62 8.10 3.01
C PHE A 189 -14.92 8.82 1.70
N THR A 190 -13.89 9.06 0.90
CA THR A 190 -14.06 9.72 -0.38
C THR A 190 -12.98 9.34 -1.39
N LEU A 191 -13.27 9.64 -2.65
CA LEU A 191 -12.37 9.39 -3.75
C LEU A 191 -11.72 10.70 -4.18
N ILE A 192 -10.43 10.66 -4.52
CA ILE A 192 -9.68 11.85 -4.92
C ILE A 192 -10.29 12.55 -6.15
N GLN A 193 -10.95 11.79 -7.04
CA GLN A 193 -11.56 12.34 -8.26
C GLN A 193 -12.72 13.31 -7.97
N LYS A 194 -13.28 13.32 -6.75
CA LYS A 194 -14.31 14.30 -6.34
C LYS A 194 -13.74 15.69 -6.10
N PHE A 195 -12.41 15.83 -6.07
CA PHE A 195 -11.70 17.10 -5.97
C PHE A 195 -11.32 17.68 -7.34
N ARG A 196 -11.86 17.13 -8.43
CA ARG A 196 -11.69 17.67 -9.77
C ARG A 196 -12.46 18.99 -9.94
N THR A 197 -11.85 19.96 -10.60
CA THR A 197 -12.51 21.17 -11.13
C THR A 197 -12.46 21.20 -12.65
N ASP A 198 -13.34 21.99 -13.26
CA ASP A 198 -13.20 22.38 -14.66
C ASP A 198 -12.07 23.41 -14.83
N LYS A 199 -11.51 23.48 -16.04
CA LYS A 199 -10.33 24.32 -16.33
C LYS A 199 -10.63 25.79 -16.00
N GLY A 200 -9.85 26.35 -15.07
CA GLY A 200 -9.93 27.76 -14.68
C GLY A 200 -10.76 28.04 -13.42
N GLU A 201 -11.44 27.04 -12.86
CA GLU A 201 -12.21 27.17 -11.63
C GLU A 201 -11.40 26.75 -10.40
N LYS A 202 -11.51 27.54 -9.33
CA LYS A 202 -10.97 27.17 -8.01
C LYS A 202 -11.94 26.22 -7.31
N TYR A 203 -11.42 25.15 -6.73
CA TYR A 203 -12.24 24.25 -5.94
C TYR A 203 -12.77 24.99 -4.70
N PRO A 204 -14.07 24.89 -4.37
CA PRO A 204 -14.65 25.61 -3.23
C PRO A 204 -14.12 25.08 -1.90
N ILE A 205 -14.04 25.97 -0.90
CA ILE A 205 -13.78 25.56 0.48
C ILE A 205 -14.96 24.70 0.95
N LEU A 206 -14.65 23.49 1.41
CA LEU A 206 -15.62 22.53 1.96
C LEU A 206 -15.74 22.68 3.47
N SER A 207 -14.62 22.89 4.17
CA SER A 207 -14.59 23.14 5.61
C SER A 207 -13.34 23.90 6.02
N GLU A 208 -13.47 24.80 6.99
CA GLU A 208 -12.37 25.52 7.64
C GLU A 208 -12.04 24.95 9.04
N ASP A 209 -12.65 23.82 9.41
CA ASP A 209 -12.39 23.18 10.69
C ASP A 209 -10.93 22.74 10.81
N HIS A 210 -10.34 23.06 11.96
CA HIS A 210 -8.96 22.72 12.28
C HIS A 210 -8.86 21.27 12.74
N ASN A 211 -9.92 20.62 13.22
CA ASN A 211 -9.86 19.25 13.75
C ASN A 211 -10.03 18.17 12.67
N ILE A 212 -9.72 18.48 11.41
CA ILE A 212 -9.79 17.52 10.30
C ILE A 212 -8.39 16.98 10.02
N ILE A 213 -8.27 15.64 9.95
CA ILE A 213 -7.10 14.96 9.42
C ILE A 213 -7.49 14.22 8.16
N VAL A 214 -6.75 14.47 7.09
CA VAL A 214 -6.87 13.78 5.81
C VAL A 214 -5.82 12.68 5.73
N ILE A 215 -6.28 11.44 5.56
CA ILE A 215 -5.45 10.27 5.31
C ILE A 215 -5.59 9.91 3.83
N ALA A 216 -4.53 10.09 3.05
CA ALA A 216 -4.51 9.68 1.64
C ALA A 216 -3.80 8.32 1.49
N ASP A 217 -4.44 7.33 0.87
CA ASP A 217 -3.78 6.07 0.50
C ASP A 217 -3.24 6.11 -0.93
N GLU A 218 -2.06 5.51 -1.12
CA GLU A 218 -1.24 5.57 -2.34
C GLU A 218 -1.01 7.01 -2.83
N ALA A 219 -0.66 7.88 -1.87
CA ALA A 219 -0.55 9.34 -1.99
C ALA A 219 0.50 9.88 -2.98
N HIS A 220 1.19 9.00 -3.72
CA HIS A 220 2.27 9.33 -4.67
C HIS A 220 1.85 9.10 -6.13
N ARG A 221 0.62 8.70 -6.42
CA ARG A 221 0.19 8.49 -7.81
C ARG A 221 -0.06 9.83 -8.50
N SER A 222 0.27 9.92 -9.78
CA SER A 222 0.01 11.09 -10.65
C SER A 222 -1.40 11.72 -10.56
N GLN A 223 -2.42 10.96 -10.15
CA GLN A 223 -3.75 11.51 -9.88
C GLN A 223 -3.77 12.48 -8.69
N TYR A 224 -2.98 12.23 -7.65
CA TYR A 224 -2.85 13.14 -6.52
C TYR A 224 -2.17 14.44 -6.92
N ASP A 225 -1.18 14.42 -7.81
CA ASP A 225 -0.50 15.64 -8.26
C ASP A 225 -1.46 16.63 -8.92
N VAL A 226 -2.45 16.12 -9.67
CA VAL A 226 -3.47 16.95 -10.33
C VAL A 226 -4.48 17.53 -9.34
N TYR A 227 -4.87 16.77 -8.30
CA TYR A 227 -5.98 17.14 -7.41
C TYR A 227 -5.54 17.63 -6.03
N SER A 228 -4.26 17.56 -5.71
CA SER A 228 -3.70 17.90 -4.40
C SER A 228 -3.89 19.37 -4.03
N SER A 229 -3.68 20.26 -5.01
CA SER A 229 -3.91 21.70 -4.83
C SER A 229 -5.38 21.98 -4.51
N ASN A 230 -6.31 21.29 -5.18
CA ASN A 230 -7.74 21.40 -4.92
C ASN A 230 -8.12 20.83 -3.55
N LEU A 231 -7.52 19.70 -3.16
CA LEU A 231 -7.71 19.10 -1.85
C LEU A 231 -7.27 20.05 -0.72
N ARG A 232 -6.12 20.70 -0.86
CA ARG A 232 -5.68 21.73 0.10
C ARG A 232 -6.56 22.96 0.10
N ALA A 233 -7.01 23.43 -1.06
CA ALA A 233 -7.95 24.54 -1.15
C ALA A 233 -9.31 24.20 -0.51
N ALA A 234 -9.76 22.95 -0.63
CA ALA A 234 -11.02 22.46 -0.06
C ALA A 234 -11.00 22.41 1.47
N LEU A 235 -9.84 22.05 2.05
CA LEU A 235 -9.65 21.83 3.49
C LEU A 235 -8.39 22.56 3.99
N PRO A 236 -8.39 23.90 3.99
CA PRO A 236 -7.19 24.71 4.21
C PRO A 236 -6.54 24.54 5.58
N ASN A 237 -7.33 24.18 6.60
CA ASN A 237 -6.85 24.03 7.98
C ASN A 237 -6.63 22.57 8.41
N ALA A 238 -6.91 21.60 7.53
CA ALA A 238 -6.75 20.18 7.83
C ALA A 238 -5.29 19.77 7.83
N ALA A 239 -4.94 18.77 8.66
CA ALA A 239 -3.63 18.13 8.62
C ALA A 239 -3.61 16.94 7.67
N PHE A 240 -2.51 16.73 6.95
CA PHE A 240 -2.42 15.74 5.87
C PHE A 240 -1.35 14.67 6.17
N ILE A 241 -1.73 13.39 6.04
CA ILE A 241 -0.81 12.24 6.09
C ILE A 241 -1.02 11.37 4.85
N GLY A 242 0.09 11.00 4.19
CA GLY A 242 0.07 10.12 3.02
C GLY A 242 0.57 8.73 3.37
N PHE A 243 -0.22 7.69 3.13
CA PHE A 243 0.22 6.29 3.25
C PHE A 243 0.60 5.76 1.88
N THR A 244 1.75 5.11 1.77
CA THR A 244 2.24 4.58 0.50
C THR A 244 2.92 3.23 0.65
N GLY A 245 2.74 2.35 -0.34
CA GLY A 245 3.44 1.06 -0.42
C GLY A 245 4.85 1.16 -1.03
N THR A 246 5.09 2.23 -1.78
CA THR A 246 6.27 2.47 -2.60
C THR A 246 6.95 3.77 -2.19
N PRO A 247 8.29 3.86 -2.37
CA PRO A 247 8.99 5.12 -2.16
C PRO A 247 8.49 6.16 -3.15
N LEU A 248 8.61 7.42 -2.78
CA LEU A 248 8.52 8.54 -3.73
C LEU A 248 9.63 8.38 -4.78
N ILE A 249 9.27 8.43 -6.06
CA ILE A 249 10.20 8.31 -7.19
C ILE A 249 10.61 9.72 -7.64
N SER A 250 11.85 9.89 -8.06
CA SER A 250 12.37 11.15 -8.61
C SER A 250 11.42 11.72 -9.67
N GLY A 251 10.91 12.95 -9.45
CA GLY A 251 9.92 13.61 -10.31
C GLY A 251 8.52 13.73 -9.68
N GLU A 252 8.09 12.75 -8.88
CA GLU A 252 6.82 12.77 -8.11
C GLU A 252 7.04 13.21 -6.64
N GLU A 253 8.31 13.35 -6.22
CA GLU A 253 8.71 13.73 -4.86
C GLU A 253 8.22 15.11 -4.45
N GLU A 254 8.33 16.12 -5.32
CA GLU A 254 8.04 17.51 -4.96
C GLU A 254 6.56 17.71 -4.63
N ALA A 255 5.66 17.27 -5.51
CA ALA A 255 4.22 17.40 -5.28
C ALA A 255 3.74 16.62 -4.05
N THR A 256 4.26 15.41 -3.82
CA THR A 256 3.88 14.62 -2.64
C THR A 256 4.42 15.27 -1.35
N ARG A 257 5.68 15.74 -1.33
CA ARG A 257 6.25 16.47 -0.19
C ARG A 257 5.53 17.79 0.05
N ASP A 258 5.16 18.50 -1.00
CA ASP A 258 4.41 19.75 -0.89
C ASP A 258 3.08 19.56 -0.18
N VAL A 259 2.45 18.39 -0.31
CA VAL A 259 1.12 18.11 0.26
C VAL A 259 1.22 17.44 1.62
N PHE A 260 2.08 16.44 1.76
CA PHE A 260 2.13 15.58 2.93
C PHE A 260 3.36 15.82 3.80
N GLY A 261 4.44 16.41 3.27
CA GLY A 261 5.71 16.63 3.95
C GLY A 261 6.72 15.49 3.74
N ASP A 262 7.79 15.50 4.53
CA ASP A 262 8.80 14.44 4.53
C ASP A 262 8.27 13.12 5.09
N TYR A 263 9.08 12.06 4.99
CA TYR A 263 8.73 10.78 5.59
C TYR A 263 8.60 10.90 7.10
N VAL A 264 7.47 10.44 7.64
CA VAL A 264 7.24 10.32 9.08
C VAL A 264 7.59 8.94 9.61
N SER A 265 7.54 7.91 8.76
CA SER A 265 7.97 6.55 9.10
C SER A 265 8.25 5.75 7.82
N VAL A 266 9.33 4.98 7.83
CA VAL A 266 9.76 4.16 6.69
C VAL A 266 9.93 2.70 7.09
N TYR A 267 9.08 1.84 6.51
CA TYR A 267 9.17 0.40 6.58
C TYR A 267 9.24 -0.21 5.17
N ASN A 268 10.45 -0.21 4.60
CA ASN A 268 10.67 -0.60 3.22
C ASN A 268 10.60 -2.12 3.00
N PHE A 269 10.60 -2.50 1.72
CA PHE A 269 10.52 -3.89 1.27
C PHE A 269 11.64 -4.79 1.83
N ARG A 270 12.88 -4.28 1.86
CA ARG A 270 14.05 -5.02 2.35
C ARG A 270 13.90 -5.35 3.83
N GLN A 271 13.46 -4.38 4.64
CA GLN A 271 13.22 -4.56 6.06
C GLN A 271 12.06 -5.53 6.31
N SER A 272 10.97 -5.41 5.56
CA SER A 272 9.82 -6.30 5.65
C SER A 272 10.14 -7.78 5.36
N ILE A 273 11.02 -8.05 4.39
CA ILE A 273 11.53 -9.41 4.16
C ILE A 273 12.39 -9.88 5.33
N LYS A 274 13.32 -9.04 5.81
CA LYS A 274 14.21 -9.37 6.95
C LYS A 274 13.42 -9.71 8.22
N ASP A 275 12.24 -9.13 8.37
CA ASP A 275 11.35 -9.35 9.51
C ASP A 275 10.32 -10.48 9.28
N GLY A 276 10.31 -11.08 8.08
CA GLY A 276 9.30 -12.08 7.71
C GLY A 276 7.88 -11.53 7.66
N ALA A 277 7.72 -10.20 7.59
CA ALA A 277 6.42 -9.55 7.46
C ALA A 277 5.84 -9.69 6.03
N THR A 278 6.70 -9.86 5.02
CA THR A 278 6.34 -10.16 3.64
C THR A 278 7.15 -11.33 3.09
N VAL A 279 6.61 -12.02 2.09
CA VAL A 279 7.33 -13.09 1.38
C VAL A 279 8.47 -12.52 0.52
N PRO A 280 9.62 -13.21 0.40
CA PRO A 280 10.71 -12.77 -0.45
C PRO A 280 10.31 -12.81 -1.94
N LEU A 281 10.84 -11.86 -2.71
CA LEU A 281 10.69 -11.82 -4.17
C LEU A 281 11.98 -12.33 -4.81
N TYR A 282 11.85 -13.39 -5.61
CA TYR A 282 12.94 -13.90 -6.45
C TYR A 282 12.72 -13.40 -7.87
N TYR A 283 13.71 -12.67 -8.40
CA TYR A 283 13.70 -12.21 -9.79
C TYR A 283 14.51 -13.18 -10.65
N GLU A 284 13.85 -13.80 -11.63
CA GLU A 284 14.49 -14.61 -12.66
C GLU A 284 14.28 -13.94 -14.01
N ASN A 285 15.36 -13.43 -14.61
CA ASN A 285 15.29 -12.86 -15.94
C ASN A 285 15.27 -13.98 -16.99
N ARG A 286 14.18 -14.08 -17.76
CA ARG A 286 14.02 -15.05 -18.84
C ARG A 286 13.95 -14.31 -20.17
N ILE A 287 15.08 -14.26 -20.86
CA ILE A 287 15.17 -13.63 -22.19
C ILE A 287 14.96 -14.75 -23.22
N PRO A 288 13.85 -14.73 -24.00
CA PRO A 288 13.73 -15.63 -25.13
C PRO A 288 14.90 -15.37 -26.08
N GLN A 289 15.64 -16.42 -26.48
CA GLN A 289 16.69 -16.34 -27.48
C GLN A 289 16.07 -16.05 -28.85
N LEU A 290 15.63 -14.82 -29.06
CA LEU A 290 15.61 -14.22 -30.37
C LEU A 290 16.99 -13.63 -30.55
N THR A 291 17.60 -13.89 -31.71
CA THR A 291 18.78 -13.19 -32.21
C THR A 291 18.45 -11.70 -32.32
N LEU A 292 18.41 -11.02 -31.18
CA LEU A 292 18.41 -9.58 -31.06
C LEU A 292 19.89 -9.23 -31.15
N THR A 293 20.36 -9.01 -32.37
CA THR A 293 21.58 -8.27 -32.63
C THR A 293 21.36 -6.84 -32.13
N LYS A 294 21.53 -6.66 -30.82
CA LYS A 294 21.96 -5.46 -30.08
C LYS A 294 21.51 -5.56 -28.63
N GLU A 295 22.49 -5.53 -27.74
CA GLU A 295 22.37 -5.52 -26.28
C GLU A 295 21.78 -4.20 -25.73
N ASP A 296 21.45 -3.23 -26.59
CA ASP A 296 21.08 -1.85 -26.22
C ASP A 296 19.59 -1.62 -25.92
N LEU A 297 18.75 -2.66 -25.97
CA LEU A 297 17.28 -2.52 -25.99
C LEU A 297 16.69 -2.03 -24.66
N ASN A 298 17.31 -2.34 -23.53
CA ASN A 298 16.82 -1.89 -22.23
C ASN A 298 17.26 -0.46 -21.90
N GLU A 299 18.51 -0.08 -22.21
CA GLU A 299 19.01 1.29 -22.00
C GLU A 299 18.24 2.30 -22.84
N ALA A 300 17.91 1.96 -24.10
CA ALA A 300 17.08 2.81 -24.95
C ALA A 300 15.64 2.99 -24.43
N ILE A 301 15.09 2.02 -23.69
CA ILE A 301 13.77 2.13 -23.05
C ILE A 301 13.84 3.08 -21.86
N TYR A 302 14.88 2.98 -21.03
CA TYR A 302 15.07 3.87 -19.88
C TYR A 302 15.36 5.31 -20.35
N GLU A 303 16.23 5.51 -21.35
CA GLU A 303 16.51 6.84 -21.92
C GLU A 303 15.30 7.47 -22.60
N ALA A 304 14.46 6.70 -23.31
CA ALA A 304 13.25 7.25 -23.94
C ALA A 304 12.21 7.67 -22.89
N ILE A 305 12.14 6.97 -21.76
CA ILE A 305 11.24 7.32 -20.66
C ILE A 305 11.77 8.56 -19.91
N ASP A 306 13.08 8.63 -19.64
CA ASP A 306 13.70 9.75 -18.91
C ASP A 306 13.75 11.06 -19.71
N ASN A 307 13.81 10.99 -21.04
CA ASN A 307 13.83 12.18 -21.92
C ASN A 307 12.43 12.74 -22.24
N ALA A 308 11.37 12.25 -21.61
CA ALA A 308 10.01 12.75 -21.81
C ALA A 308 9.79 14.10 -21.11
N VAL A 309 10.41 15.16 -21.64
CA VAL A 309 10.02 16.56 -21.39
C VAL A 309 9.51 17.15 -22.71
N VAL A 310 8.26 17.59 -22.64
CA VAL A 310 7.30 17.97 -23.69
C VAL A 310 7.84 18.90 -24.80
N ASP A 311 7.97 18.38 -26.02
CA ASP A 311 7.93 19.12 -27.31
C ASP A 311 7.24 18.25 -28.38
N GLU A 312 6.38 18.83 -29.23
CA GLU A 312 5.53 18.12 -30.21
C GLU A 312 6.36 17.31 -31.24
N ALA A 313 7.54 17.81 -31.61
CA ALA A 313 8.46 17.11 -32.52
C ALA A 313 9.15 15.91 -31.87
N GLN A 314 9.32 15.93 -30.54
CA GLN A 314 9.89 14.83 -29.77
C GLN A 314 8.83 13.77 -29.46
N GLU A 315 7.56 14.14 -29.27
CA GLU A 315 6.43 13.19 -29.16
C GLU A 315 6.32 12.30 -30.41
N GLU A 316 6.45 12.86 -31.62
CA GLU A 316 6.35 12.07 -32.85
C GLU A 316 7.52 11.07 -32.99
N LYS A 317 8.72 11.45 -32.54
CA LYS A 317 9.90 10.58 -32.51
C LYS A 317 9.74 9.48 -31.46
N LEU A 318 9.29 9.85 -30.26
CA LEU A 318 8.99 8.92 -29.16
C LEU A 318 7.92 7.92 -29.59
N ALA A 319 6.84 8.39 -30.22
CA ALA A 319 5.76 7.54 -30.73
C ALA A 319 6.27 6.56 -31.81
N LYS A 320 7.14 7.00 -32.71
CA LYS A 320 7.78 6.11 -33.72
C LYS A 320 8.70 5.08 -33.06
N GLU A 321 9.46 5.47 -32.06
CA GLU A 321 10.40 4.60 -31.34
C GLU A 321 9.65 3.59 -30.46
N PHE A 322 8.64 4.03 -29.71
CA PHE A 322 7.67 3.18 -29.00
C PHE A 322 6.95 2.24 -29.95
N PHE A 323 6.48 2.69 -31.11
CA PHE A 323 5.77 1.83 -32.07
C PHE A 323 6.68 0.75 -32.66
N ARG A 324 7.93 1.11 -32.98
CA ARG A 324 8.93 0.16 -33.47
C ARG A 324 9.30 -0.87 -32.40
N GLN A 325 9.47 -0.44 -31.15
CA GLN A 325 9.77 -1.31 -30.02
C GLN A 325 8.57 -2.17 -29.62
N HIS A 326 7.35 -1.62 -29.67
CA HIS A 326 6.09 -2.34 -29.47
C HIS A 326 5.99 -3.51 -30.45
N GLN A 327 6.21 -3.25 -31.74
CA GLN A 327 6.23 -4.32 -32.75
C GLN A 327 7.25 -5.41 -32.47
N LEU A 328 8.42 -5.09 -31.90
CA LEU A 328 9.45 -6.08 -31.55
C LEU A 328 9.04 -6.94 -30.35
N ILE A 329 8.42 -6.34 -29.33
CA ILE A 329 7.95 -7.02 -28.12
C ILE A 329 6.74 -7.91 -28.42
N THR A 330 5.84 -7.46 -29.31
CA THR A 330 4.58 -8.15 -29.63
C THR A 330 4.67 -9.07 -30.85
N ARG A 331 5.87 -9.40 -31.35
CA ARG A 331 6.03 -10.33 -32.48
C ARG A 331 5.47 -11.70 -32.12
N ASP A 332 4.62 -12.24 -32.99
CA ASP A 332 3.97 -13.53 -32.76
C ASP A 332 4.94 -14.68 -32.41
N PRO A 333 6.09 -14.86 -33.08
CA PRO A 333 7.08 -15.89 -32.71
C PRO A 333 7.66 -15.69 -31.30
N ARG A 334 7.85 -14.44 -30.87
CA ARG A 334 8.33 -14.12 -29.52
C ARG A 334 7.29 -14.49 -28.47
N LEU A 335 6.04 -14.10 -28.71
CA LEU A 335 4.92 -14.39 -27.82
C LEU A 335 4.68 -15.90 -27.70
N GLU A 336 4.89 -16.67 -28.78
CA GLU A 336 4.82 -18.14 -28.76
C GLU A 336 5.87 -18.74 -27.81
N GLU A 337 7.15 -18.36 -27.95
CA GLU A 337 8.22 -18.84 -27.08
C GLU A 337 8.00 -18.46 -25.62
N ILE A 338 7.55 -17.22 -25.36
CA ILE A 338 7.19 -16.78 -24.00
C ILE A 338 6.03 -17.63 -23.45
N ALA A 339 4.99 -17.89 -24.24
CA ALA A 339 3.83 -18.66 -23.79
C ALA A 339 4.23 -20.11 -23.45
N LYS A 340 5.07 -20.73 -24.28
CA LYS A 340 5.62 -22.07 -24.03
C LYS A 340 6.49 -22.11 -22.77
N ASP A 341 7.35 -21.12 -22.58
CA ASP A 341 8.18 -21.01 -21.37
C ASP A 341 7.32 -20.82 -20.12
N ILE A 342 6.30 -19.95 -20.15
CA ILE A 342 5.35 -19.75 -19.03
C ILE A 342 4.74 -21.08 -18.58
N VAL A 343 4.21 -21.88 -19.51
CA VAL A 343 3.60 -23.18 -19.19
C VAL A 343 4.64 -24.14 -18.63
N THR A 344 5.79 -24.23 -19.27
CA THR A 344 6.88 -25.13 -18.86
C THR A 344 7.39 -24.77 -17.46
N HIS A 345 7.65 -23.50 -17.19
CA HIS A 345 8.10 -23.02 -15.90
C HIS A 345 7.04 -23.25 -14.81
N PHE A 346 5.78 -22.86 -15.07
CA PHE A 346 4.72 -22.98 -14.08
C PHE A 346 4.48 -24.42 -13.63
N LEU A 347 4.55 -25.38 -14.56
CA LEU A 347 4.35 -26.80 -14.26
C LEU A 347 5.55 -27.44 -13.57
N ASN A 348 6.77 -26.95 -13.79
CA ASN A 348 8.01 -27.52 -13.25
C ASN A 348 8.54 -26.85 -11.98
N ARG A 349 7.92 -25.77 -11.49
CA ARG A 349 8.40 -25.01 -10.31
C ARG A 349 8.38 -25.76 -8.97
N GLY A 350 7.81 -26.98 -8.92
CA GLY A 350 7.86 -27.85 -7.74
C GLY A 350 6.87 -27.52 -6.60
N TYR A 351 5.93 -26.60 -6.80
CA TYR A 351 4.87 -26.30 -5.83
C TYR A 351 3.56 -25.83 -6.49
N GLN A 352 2.45 -26.05 -5.79
CA GLN A 352 1.13 -25.55 -6.20
C GLN A 352 0.93 -24.11 -5.75
N GLY A 353 0.40 -23.28 -6.64
CA GLY A 353 0.21 -21.84 -6.40
C GLY A 353 -0.46 -21.17 -7.59
N LYS A 354 -0.71 -19.87 -7.48
CA LYS A 354 -1.27 -19.07 -8.58
C LYS A 354 -0.15 -18.44 -9.42
N ALA A 355 -0.50 -17.93 -10.59
CA ALA A 355 0.34 -17.06 -11.40
C ALA A 355 -0.49 -15.93 -11.99
N MET A 356 0.18 -14.84 -12.33
CA MET A 356 -0.37 -13.70 -13.04
C MET A 356 0.61 -13.35 -14.16
N VAL A 357 0.08 -13.08 -15.36
CA VAL A 357 0.86 -12.62 -16.51
C VAL A 357 0.45 -11.18 -16.78
N ILE A 358 1.42 -10.28 -16.80
CA ILE A 358 1.23 -8.86 -17.13
C ILE A 358 1.74 -8.67 -18.56
N SER A 359 0.93 -8.07 -19.42
CA SER A 359 1.27 -7.77 -20.81
C SER A 359 1.27 -6.26 -21.05
N ILE A 360 2.02 -5.82 -22.05
CA ILE A 360 2.20 -4.39 -22.37
C ILE A 360 0.90 -3.69 -22.77
N ASP A 361 -0.05 -4.43 -23.35
CA ASP A 361 -1.35 -3.92 -23.77
C ASP A 361 -2.42 -5.02 -23.76
N ARG A 362 -3.69 -4.61 -23.93
CA ARG A 362 -4.85 -5.50 -23.91
C ARG A 362 -4.84 -6.53 -25.04
N PHE A 363 -4.41 -6.16 -26.24
CA PHE A 363 -4.39 -7.05 -27.40
C PHE A 363 -3.34 -8.15 -27.23
N THR A 364 -2.14 -7.77 -26.78
CA THR A 364 -1.07 -8.69 -26.41
C THR A 364 -1.50 -9.62 -25.26
N ALA A 365 -2.24 -9.11 -24.27
CA ALA A 365 -2.78 -9.94 -23.20
C ALA A 365 -3.71 -11.05 -23.71
N VAL A 366 -4.62 -10.73 -24.65
CA VAL A 366 -5.52 -11.72 -25.27
C VAL A 366 -4.72 -12.74 -26.07
N LYS A 367 -3.75 -12.28 -26.89
CA LYS A 367 -2.86 -13.19 -27.63
C LYS A 367 -2.11 -14.15 -26.71
N MET A 368 -1.52 -13.62 -25.63
CA MET A 368 -0.80 -14.43 -24.65
C MET A 368 -1.73 -15.42 -23.95
N TYR A 369 -2.96 -15.02 -23.62
CA TYR A 369 -3.95 -15.91 -23.03
C TYR A 369 -4.26 -17.12 -23.94
N ASP A 370 -4.51 -16.87 -25.23
CA ASP A 370 -4.82 -17.93 -26.19
C ASP A 370 -3.61 -18.87 -26.38
N LYS A 371 -2.41 -18.30 -26.54
CA LYS A 371 -1.16 -19.07 -26.70
C LYS A 371 -0.82 -19.90 -25.46
N VAL A 372 -0.93 -19.32 -24.26
CA VAL A 372 -0.70 -20.04 -23.00
C VAL A 372 -1.70 -21.17 -22.85
N ARG A 373 -3.00 -20.95 -23.15
CA ARG A 373 -4.01 -22.02 -23.13
C ARG A 373 -3.69 -23.14 -24.11
N HIS A 374 -3.25 -22.79 -25.32
CA HIS A 374 -2.87 -23.76 -26.34
C HIS A 374 -1.72 -24.67 -25.85
N HIS A 375 -0.62 -24.10 -25.37
CA HIS A 375 0.51 -24.88 -24.85
C HIS A 375 0.15 -25.66 -23.58
N TRP A 376 -0.74 -25.14 -22.74
CA TRP A 376 -1.23 -25.84 -21.57
C TRP A 376 -1.98 -27.14 -21.96
N GLN A 377 -2.86 -27.06 -22.94
CA GLN A 377 -3.59 -28.23 -23.46
C GLN A 377 -2.63 -29.25 -24.07
N GLN A 378 -1.67 -28.81 -24.90
CA GLN A 378 -0.64 -29.69 -25.47
C GLN A 378 0.15 -30.42 -24.39
N HIS A 379 0.53 -29.74 -23.31
CA HIS A 379 1.25 -30.36 -22.20
C HIS A 379 0.39 -31.41 -21.48
N LEU A 380 -0.90 -31.11 -21.25
CA LEU A 380 -1.84 -32.03 -20.61
C LEU A 380 -2.05 -33.31 -21.44
N GLU A 381 -2.25 -33.17 -22.76
CA GLU A 381 -2.35 -34.30 -23.68
C GLU A 381 -1.07 -35.15 -23.70
N GLY A 382 0.09 -34.50 -23.64
CA GLY A 382 1.38 -35.18 -23.54
C GLY A 382 1.52 -36.00 -22.27
N LEU A 383 1.07 -35.48 -21.12
CA LEU A 383 1.06 -36.21 -19.85
C LEU A 383 0.10 -37.39 -19.88
N GLN A 384 -1.12 -37.21 -20.38
CA GLN A 384 -2.10 -38.29 -20.50
C GLN A 384 -1.58 -39.47 -21.34
N LYS A 385 -0.90 -39.18 -22.46
CA LYS A 385 -0.28 -40.21 -23.30
C LYS A 385 0.85 -40.95 -22.57
N LYS A 386 1.65 -40.27 -21.76
CA LYS A 386 2.70 -40.90 -20.94
C LYS A 386 2.11 -41.81 -19.87
N THR A 387 1.10 -41.33 -19.13
CA THR A 387 0.43 -42.12 -18.10
C THR A 387 -0.25 -43.36 -18.67
N LEU A 388 -0.91 -43.25 -19.83
CA LEU A 388 -1.49 -44.43 -20.49
C LEU A 388 -0.44 -45.47 -20.84
N LYS A 389 0.74 -45.03 -21.30
CA LYS A 389 1.84 -45.92 -21.67
C LYS A 389 2.43 -46.62 -20.44
N GLU A 390 2.62 -45.89 -19.34
CA GLU A 390 3.08 -46.45 -18.05
C GLU A 390 2.06 -47.38 -17.35
N GLN A 391 0.79 -47.34 -17.76
CA GLN A 391 -0.23 -48.29 -17.28
C GLN A 391 -0.34 -49.55 -18.15
N LEU A 392 0.22 -49.52 -19.35
CA LEU A 392 0.22 -50.62 -20.32
C LEU A 392 1.52 -51.45 -20.28
N ASP A 393 2.61 -50.84 -19.81
CA ASP A 393 3.88 -51.49 -19.46
C ASP A 393 3.88 -51.93 -17.97
#